data_AF-X1VUH7-F1
#
_entry.id   AF-X1VUH7-F1
#
_cell.length_a   1.000
_cell.length_b   1.000
_cell.length_c   1.000
_cell.angle_alpha   90.00
_cell.angle_beta   90.00
_cell.angle_gamma   90.00
#
_symmetry.space_group_name_H-M   'P 1'
#
loop_
_entity.id
_entity.type
_entity.pdbx_description
1 polymer ?
#
loop_
_entity_poly.entity_id
_entity_poly.type
_entity_poly.pdbx_seq_one_letter_code
_entity_poly.pdbx_strand_id
1 'polypeptide(L)'
;MTSHMPCDEGRFQLIQEKMDTQITDCGGEENMSRQKLIIKGEPQLCPVFRFKLSDLLFNKANGRITSEVLEKEDEMGRPLVPGTAEDEKVIREILFSIRTNENTKIRDDLITHGQMTPGIVTCDGVVINGNRRKAILEQLF
;
A
#
# COMPACT_ATOMS: atom_id res chain seq x y z
N MET A 1 22.18 6.72 -8.84
CA MET A 1 21.57 7.55 -7.78
C MET A 1 20.68 6.63 -6.97
N THR A 2 21.13 6.20 -5.79
CA THR A 2 20.35 5.36 -4.89
C THR A 2 19.20 6.22 -4.38
N SER A 3 18.00 6.06 -4.95
CA SER A 3 16.80 6.65 -4.38
C SER A 3 16.50 5.90 -3.09
N HIS A 4 17.18 6.28 -2.01
CA HIS A 4 16.71 5.92 -0.69
C HIS A 4 15.37 6.60 -0.53
N MET A 5 14.30 5.82 -0.66
CA MET A 5 12.98 6.25 -0.24
C MET A 5 13.14 6.63 1.24
N PRO A 6 12.88 7.88 1.64
CA PRO A 6 13.07 8.30 3.01
C PRO A 6 12.13 7.47 3.88
N CYS A 7 12.71 6.64 4.76
CA CYS A 7 11.95 5.90 5.76
C CYS A 7 11.56 6.90 6.86
N ASP A 8 10.27 7.13 7.03
CA ASP A 8 9.77 7.93 8.14
C ASP A 8 9.90 7.13 9.44
N GLU A 9 10.82 7.55 10.33
CA GLU A 9 11.10 6.84 11.58
C GLU A 9 9.89 6.74 12.50
N GLY A 10 8.99 7.73 12.50
CA GLY A 10 7.78 7.71 13.31
C GLY A 10 6.79 6.66 12.81
N ARG A 11 6.63 6.56 11.49
CA ARG A 11 5.77 5.53 10.88
C ARG A 11 6.36 4.14 11.02
N PHE A 12 7.67 4.02 10.89
CA PHE A 12 8.35 2.74 11.09
C PHE A 12 8.06 2.16 12.48
N GLN A 13 8.14 2.98 13.53
CA GLN A 13 7.80 2.56 14.90
C GLN A 13 6.34 2.12 15.01
N LEU A 14 5.39 2.87 14.43
CA LEU A 14 3.98 2.51 14.43
C LEU A 14 3.71 1.16 13.75
N ILE A 15 4.36 0.91 12.61
CA ILE A 15 4.21 -0.35 11.88
C ILE A 15 4.83 -1.51 12.65
N GLN A 16 6.03 -1.32 13.22
CA GLN A 16 6.70 -2.30 14.07
C GLN A 16 5.84 -2.69 15.27
N GLU A 17 5.31 -1.72 16.02
CA GLU A 17 4.44 -1.97 17.17
C GLU A 17 3.23 -2.84 16.81
N LYS A 18 2.62 -2.56 15.64
CA LYS A 18 1.48 -3.34 15.12
C LYS A 18 1.87 -4.74 14.66
N MET A 19 3.09 -4.94 14.19
CA MET A 19 3.62 -6.26 13.85
C MET A 19 3.86 -7.06 15.13
N ASP A 20 4.51 -6.47 16.13
CA ASP A 20 4.81 -7.11 17.42
C ASP A 20 3.55 -7.51 18.17
N THR A 21 2.52 -6.66 18.15
CA THR A 21 1.20 -6.98 18.70
C THR A 21 0.62 -8.23 18.06
N GLN A 22 0.66 -8.32 16.73
CA GLN A 22 0.14 -9.48 16.00
C GLN A 22 0.95 -10.76 16.23
N ILE A 23 2.27 -10.64 16.33
CA ILE A 23 3.14 -11.78 16.65
C ILE A 23 2.80 -12.33 18.03
N THR A 24 2.59 -11.44 19.00
CA THR A 24 2.22 -11.81 20.37
C THR A 24 0.85 -12.46 20.43
N ASP A 25 -0.14 -11.89 19.72
CA ASP A 25 -1.51 -12.44 19.65
C ASP A 25 -1.56 -13.82 19.00
N CYS A 26 -0.69 -14.09 18.02
CA CYS A 26 -0.55 -15.40 17.38
C CYS A 26 0.29 -16.40 18.19
N GLY A 27 0.85 -16.00 19.34
CA GLY A 27 1.70 -16.85 20.17
C GLY A 27 3.06 -17.17 19.55
N GLY A 28 3.56 -16.30 18.67
CA GLY A 28 4.87 -16.44 18.01
C GLY A 28 4.81 -16.37 16.48
N GLU A 29 5.92 -15.93 15.85
CA GLU A 29 6.03 -15.76 14.39
C GLU A 29 5.87 -17.07 13.61
N GLU A 30 6.15 -18.20 14.26
CA GLU A 30 6.01 -19.55 13.70
C GLU A 30 4.56 -19.92 13.38
N ASN A 31 3.59 -19.33 14.10
CA ASN A 31 2.16 -19.56 13.89
C ASN A 31 1.55 -18.62 12.85
N MET A 32 2.32 -17.65 12.34
CA MET A 32 1.82 -16.71 11.34
C MET A 32 1.75 -17.35 9.95
N SER A 33 0.74 -16.92 9.17
CA SER A 33 0.64 -17.28 7.76
C SER A 33 1.86 -16.72 7.00
N ARG A 34 2.48 -17.53 6.14
CA ARG A 34 3.67 -17.14 5.38
C ARG A 34 3.38 -17.10 3.88
N GLN A 35 3.93 -16.10 3.19
CA GLN A 35 3.87 -15.96 1.75
C GLN A 35 5.27 -16.04 1.15
N LYS A 36 5.41 -16.78 0.05
CA LYS A 36 6.66 -16.81 -0.72
C LYS A 36 6.79 -15.52 -1.53
N LEU A 37 7.87 -14.78 -1.30
CA LEU A 37 8.28 -13.59 -2.04
C LEU A 37 9.64 -13.83 -2.69
N ILE A 38 9.85 -13.32 -3.90
CA ILE A 38 11.15 -13.42 -4.58
C ILE A 38 11.82 -12.06 -4.48
N ILE A 39 12.87 -11.97 -3.66
CA ILE A 39 13.62 -10.74 -3.42
C ILE A 39 15.02 -10.92 -3.99
N LYS A 40 15.39 -10.07 -4.96
CA LYS A 40 16.68 -10.14 -5.67
C LYS A 40 16.99 -11.52 -6.29
N GLY A 41 15.96 -12.25 -6.72
CA GLY A 41 16.08 -13.58 -7.32
C GLY A 41 16.05 -14.75 -6.32
N GLU A 42 16.06 -14.47 -5.02
CA GLU A 42 16.00 -15.48 -3.98
C GLU A 42 14.57 -15.64 -3.43
N PRO A 43 14.03 -16.86 -3.36
CA PRO A 43 12.74 -17.11 -2.74
C PRO A 43 12.87 -17.02 -1.22
N GLN A 44 12.12 -16.11 -0.61
CA GLN A 44 12.05 -15.86 0.81
C GLN A 44 10.62 -16.11 1.29
N LEU A 45 10.46 -16.81 2.42
CA LEU A 45 9.16 -17.01 3.07
C LEU A 45 8.98 -15.91 4.11
N CYS A 46 8.06 -15.00 3.86
CA CYS A 46 7.82 -13.84 4.72
C CYS A 46 6.48 -14.00 5.48
N PRO A 47 6.41 -13.62 6.77
CA PRO A 47 5.16 -13.59 7.50
C PRO A 47 4.19 -12.56 6.92
N VAL A 48 2.89 -12.86 6.99
CA VAL A 48 1.81 -12.00 6.51
C VAL A 48 1.14 -11.32 7.70
N PHE A 49 1.13 -10.00 7.66
CA PHE A 49 0.50 -9.15 8.67
C PHE A 49 -0.79 -8.53 8.15
N ARG A 50 -1.70 -8.21 9.06
CA ARG A 50 -2.94 -7.49 8.77
C ARG A 50 -2.83 -6.06 9.29
N PHE A 51 -2.94 -5.09 8.40
CA PHE A 51 -2.94 -3.66 8.74
C PHE A 51 -4.28 -3.03 8.41
N LYS A 52 -4.64 -1.96 9.11
CA LYS A 52 -5.79 -1.12 8.71
C LYS A 52 -5.37 -0.30 7.49
N LEU A 53 -6.32 0.00 6.60
CA LEU A 53 -6.02 0.76 5.37
C LEU A 53 -5.48 2.17 5.69
N SER A 54 -5.96 2.78 6.78
CA SER A 54 -5.51 4.09 7.27
C SER A 54 -4.05 4.10 7.74
N ASP A 55 -3.46 2.94 8.04
CA ASP A 55 -2.06 2.83 8.44
C ASP A 55 -1.11 2.80 7.23
N LEU A 56 -1.65 2.66 6.03
CA LEU A 56 -0.88 2.49 4.80
C LEU A 56 -0.95 3.76 3.95
N LEU A 57 0.16 4.09 3.29
CA LEU A 57 0.24 5.23 2.38
C LEU A 57 0.24 4.78 0.93
N PHE A 58 -0.36 5.59 0.07
CA PHE A 58 -0.24 5.40 -1.37
C PHE A 58 1.17 5.73 -1.86
N ASN A 59 1.73 4.87 -2.69
CA ASN A 59 2.99 5.16 -3.35
C ASN A 59 2.76 6.02 -4.61
N LYS A 60 3.06 7.32 -4.50
CA LYS A 60 2.96 8.28 -5.62
C LYS A 60 4.01 8.09 -6.72
N ALA A 61 5.12 7.42 -6.42
CA ALA A 61 6.24 7.22 -7.35
C ALA A 61 6.08 5.97 -8.24
N ASN A 62 4.90 5.35 -8.25
CA ASN A 62 4.64 4.21 -9.11
C ASN A 62 4.51 4.70 -10.56
N GLY A 63 5.38 4.22 -11.46
CA GLY A 63 5.49 4.69 -12.85
C GLY A 63 4.22 4.63 -13.70
N ARG A 64 3.14 4.04 -13.19
CA ARG A 64 1.81 4.00 -13.82
C ARG A 64 0.91 5.20 -13.49
N ILE A 65 1.27 6.00 -12.49
CA ILE A 65 0.49 7.17 -12.04
C ILE A 65 1.34 8.44 -11.94
N THR A 66 2.66 8.34 -12.21
CA THR A 66 3.59 9.44 -12.02
C THR A 66 3.24 10.65 -12.90
N SER A 67 2.79 10.42 -14.14
CA SER A 67 2.44 11.52 -15.05
C SER A 67 1.25 12.31 -14.56
N GLU A 68 0.18 11.62 -14.16
CA GLU A 68 -1.05 12.22 -13.66
C GLU A 68 -0.84 12.90 -12.31
N VAL A 69 0.02 12.34 -11.46
CA VAL A 69 0.44 12.98 -10.20
C VAL A 69 1.21 14.27 -10.48
N LEU A 70 2.18 14.26 -11.41
CA LEU A 70 2.96 15.46 -11.76
C LEU A 70 2.10 16.56 -12.35
N GLU A 71 1.17 16.23 -13.25
CA GLU A 71 0.22 17.18 -13.81
C GLU A 71 -0.64 17.81 -12.69
N LYS A 72 -1.09 16.99 -11.73
CA LYS A 72 -1.88 17.50 -10.61
C LYS A 72 -1.09 18.36 -9.64
N GLU A 73 0.18 18.02 -9.40
CA GLU A 73 1.11 18.83 -8.60
C GLU A 73 1.37 20.20 -9.24
N ASP A 74 1.49 20.26 -10.57
CA ASP A 74 1.65 21.51 -11.33
C ASP A 74 0.38 22.38 -11.27
N GLU A 75 -0.81 21.78 -11.47
CA GLU A 75 -2.09 22.49 -11.34
C GLU A 75 -2.30 23.09 -9.94
N MET A 76 -1.91 22.38 -8.89
CA MET A 76 -2.03 22.84 -7.51
C MET A 76 -0.92 23.80 -7.09
N GLY A 77 0.15 23.90 -7.88
CA GLY A 77 1.35 24.68 -7.53
C GLY A 77 2.10 24.15 -6.31
N ARG A 78 1.86 22.89 -5.89
CA ARG A 78 2.52 22.25 -4.75
C ARG A 78 2.62 20.72 -4.94
N PRO A 79 3.63 20.07 -4.36
CA PRO A 79 3.72 18.61 -4.38
C PRO A 79 2.61 17.97 -3.52
N LEU A 80 2.15 16.80 -3.95
CA LEU A 80 1.24 15.94 -3.21
C LEU A 80 2.05 15.18 -2.16
N VAL A 81 1.61 15.22 -0.91
CA VAL A 81 2.28 14.60 0.23
C VAL A 81 1.42 13.40 0.70
N PRO A 82 1.84 12.15 0.39
CA PRO A 82 1.15 10.97 0.90
C PRO A 82 1.12 10.99 2.43
N GLY A 83 -0.05 10.71 3.01
CA GLY A 83 -0.27 10.74 4.47
C GLY A 83 -1.13 11.91 4.96
N THR A 84 -1.40 12.91 4.12
CA THR A 84 -2.46 13.88 4.39
C THR A 84 -3.78 13.42 3.78
N ALA A 85 -4.90 13.59 4.50
CA ALA A 85 -6.20 13.11 4.05
C ALA A 85 -6.64 13.74 2.70
N GLU A 86 -6.26 15.01 2.48
CA GLU A 86 -6.55 15.73 1.24
C GLU A 86 -5.76 15.15 0.05
N ASP A 87 -4.45 14.98 0.21
CA ASP A 87 -3.60 14.50 -0.90
C ASP A 87 -3.85 13.01 -1.17
N GLU A 88 -4.12 12.21 -0.14
CA GLU A 88 -4.51 10.81 -0.33
C GLU A 88 -5.81 10.69 -1.13
N LYS A 89 -6.77 11.59 -0.91
CA LYS A 89 -8.01 11.63 -1.70
C LYS A 89 -7.72 11.94 -3.16
N VAL A 90 -6.85 12.91 -3.43
CA VAL A 90 -6.45 13.27 -4.81
C VAL A 90 -5.76 12.09 -5.49
N ILE A 91 -4.81 11.44 -4.81
CA ILE A 91 -4.11 10.26 -5.35
C ILE A 91 -5.10 9.12 -5.60
N ARG A 92 -6.09 8.93 -4.73
CA ARG A 92 -7.15 7.93 -4.89
C ARG A 92 -8.01 8.22 -6.12
N GLU A 93 -8.40 9.47 -6.35
CA GLU A 93 -9.16 9.89 -7.54
C GLU A 93 -8.38 9.63 -8.83
N ILE A 94 -7.08 9.94 -8.85
CA ILE A 94 -6.18 9.61 -9.96
C ILE A 94 -6.13 8.08 -10.20
N LEU A 95 -6.00 7.29 -9.14
CA LEU A 95 -5.99 5.83 -9.25
C LEU A 95 -7.30 5.26 -9.82
N PHE A 96 -8.43 5.92 -9.54
CA PHE A 96 -9.74 5.51 -10.07
C PHE A 96 -9.97 5.92 -11.51
N SER A 97 -9.49 7.10 -11.90
CA SER A 97 -9.62 7.59 -13.28
C SER A 97 -8.81 6.74 -14.25
N ILE A 98 -7.67 6.20 -13.80
CA ILE A 98 -6.82 5.33 -14.59
C ILE A 98 -7.41 3.91 -14.62
N ARG A 99 -7.64 3.38 -15.84
CA ARG A 99 -8.04 1.98 -16.09
C ARG A 99 -9.31 1.55 -15.33
N THR A 100 -10.35 2.37 -15.44
CA THR A 100 -11.70 2.15 -14.85
C THR A 100 -12.22 0.71 -15.04
N ASN A 101 -12.11 0.15 -16.25
CA ASN A 101 -12.54 -1.22 -16.53
C ASN A 101 -11.80 -2.30 -15.69
N GLU A 102 -10.50 -2.11 -15.44
CA GLU A 102 -9.74 -3.02 -14.57
C GLU A 102 -10.14 -2.81 -13.10
N ASN A 103 -10.40 -1.56 -12.70
CA ASN A 103 -10.81 -1.24 -11.34
C ASN A 103 -12.15 -1.89 -10.99
N THR A 104 -13.11 -1.89 -11.90
CA THR A 104 -14.40 -2.57 -11.71
C THR A 104 -14.20 -4.08 -11.50
N LYS A 105 -13.35 -4.73 -12.32
CA LYS A 105 -13.06 -6.16 -12.15
C LYS A 105 -12.41 -6.48 -10.80
N ILE A 106 -11.44 -5.65 -10.37
CA ILE A 106 -10.81 -5.81 -9.05
C ILE A 106 -11.85 -5.62 -7.94
N ARG A 107 -12.75 -4.65 -8.08
CA ARG A 107 -13.83 -4.41 -7.13
C ARG A 107 -14.76 -5.61 -6.99
N ASP A 108 -15.23 -6.16 -8.11
CA ASP A 108 -16.15 -7.30 -8.10
C ASP A 108 -15.47 -8.54 -7.50
N ASP A 109 -14.19 -8.75 -7.82
CA ASP A 109 -13.39 -9.83 -7.24
C ASP A 109 -13.19 -9.66 -5.73
N LEU A 110 -12.91 -8.43 -5.26
CA LEU A 110 -12.77 -8.12 -3.84
C LEU A 110 -14.08 -8.31 -3.06
N ILE A 111 -15.22 -7.98 -3.66
CA ILE A 111 -16.54 -8.19 -3.03
C ILE A 111 -16.84 -9.69 -2.93
N THR A 112 -16.51 -10.46 -3.97
CA THR A 112 -16.87 -11.88 -4.05
C THR A 112 -15.94 -12.78 -3.24
N HIS A 113 -14.63 -12.54 -3.33
CA HIS A 113 -13.60 -13.42 -2.75
C HIS A 113 -12.80 -12.76 -1.63
N GLY A 114 -12.93 -11.44 -1.43
CA GLY A 114 -12.05 -10.70 -0.54
C GLY A 114 -10.62 -10.57 -1.10
N GLN A 115 -9.69 -10.24 -0.22
CA GLN A 115 -8.27 -10.17 -0.59
C GLN A 115 -7.61 -11.55 -0.50
N MET A 116 -7.44 -12.21 -1.65
CA MET A 116 -6.81 -13.54 -1.73
C MET A 116 -5.28 -13.51 -1.68
N THR A 117 -4.65 -12.42 -2.14
CA THR A 117 -3.19 -12.27 -2.18
C THR A 117 -2.75 -11.10 -1.31
N PRO A 118 -1.75 -11.26 -0.42
CA PRO A 118 -1.27 -10.15 0.38
C PRO A 118 -0.60 -9.07 -0.49
N GLY A 119 -0.76 -7.80 -0.08
CA GLY A 119 -0.01 -6.69 -0.67
C GLY A 119 1.42 -6.64 -0.14
N ILE A 120 2.28 -5.92 -0.84
CA ILE A 120 3.67 -5.68 -0.39
C ILE A 120 3.77 -4.22 -0.01
N VAL A 121 4.25 -3.97 1.19
CA VAL A 121 4.44 -2.63 1.76
C VAL A 121 5.89 -2.47 2.22
N THR A 122 6.37 -1.24 2.27
CA THR A 122 7.62 -0.91 2.94
C THR A 122 7.42 -0.95 4.47
N CYS A 123 8.51 -0.94 5.21
CA CYS A 123 8.48 -0.94 6.67
C CYS A 123 7.88 0.34 7.29
N ASP A 124 7.83 1.44 6.54
CA ASP A 124 7.16 2.71 6.90
C ASP A 124 5.68 2.77 6.43
N GLY A 125 5.17 1.68 5.84
CA GLY A 125 3.77 1.53 5.47
C GLY A 125 3.40 2.08 4.08
N VAL A 126 4.38 2.38 3.22
CA VAL A 126 4.12 2.78 1.83
C VAL A 126 3.83 1.53 0.97
N VAL A 127 2.72 1.55 0.24
CA VAL A 127 2.31 0.41 -0.59
C VAL A 127 3.19 0.28 -1.83
N ILE A 128 4.01 -0.77 -1.91
CA ILE A 128 4.79 -1.10 -3.10
C ILE A 128 3.90 -1.75 -4.16
N ASN A 129 3.11 -2.74 -3.74
CA ASN A 129 2.17 -3.45 -4.59
C ASN A 129 0.78 -3.45 -3.97
N GLY A 130 -0.21 -3.00 -4.75
CA GLY A 130 -1.60 -2.97 -4.33
C GLY A 130 -2.24 -1.59 -4.24
N ASN A 131 -1.64 -0.52 -4.77
CA ASN A 131 -2.21 0.84 -4.73
C ASN A 131 -3.69 0.89 -5.15
N ARG A 132 -4.02 0.30 -6.32
CA ARG A 132 -5.41 0.23 -6.81
C ARG A 132 -6.33 -0.58 -5.89
N ARG A 133 -5.81 -1.67 -5.33
CA ARG A 133 -6.57 -2.53 -4.41
C ARG A 133 -6.86 -1.79 -3.10
N LYS A 134 -5.89 -1.07 -2.53
CA LYS A 134 -6.09 -0.19 -1.37
C LYS A 134 -7.17 0.85 -1.65
N ALA A 135 -7.07 1.57 -2.78
CA ALA A 135 -8.04 2.59 -3.16
C ALA A 135 -9.47 2.02 -3.24
N ILE A 136 -9.64 0.86 -3.88
CA ILE A 136 -10.95 0.19 -3.97
C ILE A 136 -11.43 -0.29 -2.60
N LEU A 137 -10.55 -0.88 -1.77
CA LEU A 137 -10.91 -1.33 -0.42
C LEU A 137 -11.38 -0.17 0.47
N GLU A 138 -10.73 1.00 0.39
CA GLU A 138 -11.14 2.22 1.11
C GLU A 138 -12.49 2.80 0.62
N GLN A 139 -12.91 2.45 -0.59
CA GLN A 139 -14.23 2.83 -1.10
C GLN A 139 -15.32 1.84 -0.65
N LEU A 140 -14.95 0.58 -0.42
CA LEU A 140 -15.89 -0.49 -0.08
C LEU A 140 -16.20 -0.57 1.43
N PHE A 141 -15.25 -0.22 2.29
CA PHE A 141 -15.32 -0.38 3.75
C PHE A 141 -14.86 0.90 4.46
#